data_AF-A0A7X5TYP4-F1
#
_entry.id   AF-A0A7X5TYP4-F1
#
_cell.length_a   1.000
_cell.length_b   1.000
_cell.length_c   1.000
_cell.angle_alpha   90.00
_cell.angle_beta   90.00
_cell.angle_gamma   90.00
#
_symmetry.space_group_name_H-M   'P 1'
#
loop_
_entity.id
_entity.type
_entity.pdbx_description
1 polymer ?
#
loop_
_entity_poly.entity_id
_entity_poly.type
_entity_poly.pdbx_seq_one_letter_code
_entity_poly.pdbx_strand_id
1 'polypeptide(L)'
;MAIRSPAIAPEVLFEWRREDSRSGCNPPYEQSDGEQVLLRNYVSDTPIPEQSWKQAFDLAQQAARSLGATTLTVFKDASNNHDLQFSGETGTILRFGSQAAALITCSTGCRLPAAKK
;
A
#
# COMPACT_ATOMS: atom_id res chain seq x y z
N MET A 1 -20.78 2.58 -3.86
CA MET A 1 -20.80 1.35 -3.05
C MET A 1 -19.67 1.48 -2.03
N ALA A 2 -19.97 1.85 -0.78
CA ALA A 2 -18.96 2.02 0.26
C ALA A 2 -18.65 0.64 0.86
N ILE A 3 -17.40 0.19 0.74
CA ILE A 3 -16.94 -1.04 1.36
C ILE A 3 -16.83 -0.76 2.86
N ARG A 4 -17.75 -1.34 3.63
CA ARG A 4 -17.75 -1.21 5.10
C ARG A 4 -16.73 -2.19 5.66
N SER A 5 -15.47 -1.77 5.75
CA SER A 5 -14.48 -2.49 6.57
C SER A 5 -14.90 -2.44 8.04
N PRO A 6 -14.75 -3.52 8.82
CA PRO A 6 -14.87 -3.43 10.27
C PRO A 6 -13.82 -2.41 10.75
N ALA A 7 -14.25 -1.40 11.48
CA ALA A 7 -13.36 -0.36 11.97
C ALA A 7 -12.30 -1.01 12.87
N ILE A 8 -11.02 -0.86 12.48
CA ILE A 8 -9.85 -1.29 13.26
C ILE A 8 -9.81 -0.55 14.61
N ALA A 9 -10.22 0.73 14.57
CA ALA A 9 -10.54 1.55 15.72
C ALA A 9 -11.49 2.68 15.23
N PRO A 10 -12.52 3.08 15.99
CA PRO A 10 -13.49 4.10 15.56
C PRO A 10 -12.85 5.45 15.20
N GLU A 11 -11.72 5.77 15.82
CA GLU A 11 -10.97 7.02 15.65
C GLU A 11 -10.06 7.02 14.40
N VAL A 12 -9.75 5.86 13.83
CA VAL A 12 -8.89 5.76 12.65
C VAL A 12 -9.76 5.84 11.40
N LEU A 13 -9.98 7.07 10.94
CA LEU A 13 -10.75 7.37 9.74
C LEU A 13 -9.81 7.57 8.55
N PHE A 14 -9.90 6.66 7.60
CA PHE A 14 -9.14 6.77 6.36
C PHE A 14 -9.91 7.58 5.32
N GLU A 15 -9.17 8.43 4.62
CA GLU A 15 -9.61 9.13 3.44
C GLU A 15 -8.61 8.95 2.31
N TRP A 16 -9.12 9.09 1.10
CA TRP A 16 -8.26 9.06 -0.05
C TRP A 16 -7.66 10.44 -0.31
N ARG A 17 -6.35 10.47 -0.53
CA ARG A 17 -5.60 11.69 -0.85
C ARG A 17 -4.78 11.47 -2.12
N ARG A 18 -4.58 12.57 -2.86
CA ARG A 18 -3.90 12.61 -4.16
C ARG A 18 -4.69 11.86 -5.24
N GLU A 19 -4.25 12.01 -6.48
CA GLU A 19 -4.74 11.26 -7.62
C GLU A 19 -3.81 10.11 -7.96
N ASP A 20 -4.33 9.12 -8.67
CA ASP A 20 -3.51 8.11 -9.32
C ASP A 20 -2.53 8.83 -10.28
N SER A 21 -1.31 8.33 -10.32
CA SER A 21 -0.28 8.86 -11.22
C SER A 21 0.49 7.73 -11.88
N ARG A 22 1.26 8.09 -12.90
CA ARG A 22 2.08 7.15 -13.67
C ARG A 22 3.53 7.60 -13.60
N SER A 23 4.43 6.64 -13.59
CA SER A 23 5.85 6.90 -13.80
C SER A 23 6.44 5.86 -14.74
N GLY A 24 7.59 6.18 -15.33
CA GLY A 24 8.41 5.18 -16.00
C GLY A 24 8.82 4.05 -15.06
N CYS A 25 9.31 2.97 -15.65
CA CYS A 25 9.74 1.79 -14.90
C CYS A 25 11.12 1.97 -14.28
N ASN A 26 11.39 1.18 -13.25
CA ASN A 26 12.70 1.03 -12.65
C ASN A 26 13.53 -0.04 -13.40
N PRO A 27 14.83 -0.15 -13.12
CA PRO A 27 15.66 -1.22 -13.66
C PRO A 27 15.06 -2.62 -13.45
N PRO A 28 15.18 -3.53 -14.45
CA PRO A 28 15.92 -3.37 -15.72
C PRO A 28 15.05 -2.84 -16.90
N TYR A 29 13.89 -2.23 -16.63
CA TYR A 29 12.93 -1.82 -17.65
C TYR A 29 12.85 -0.30 -17.83
N GLU A 30 13.80 0.45 -17.29
CA GLU A 30 13.84 1.92 -17.29
C GLU A 30 13.95 2.52 -18.70
N GLN A 31 14.44 1.75 -19.68
CA GLN A 31 14.50 2.14 -21.09
C GLN A 31 13.28 1.71 -21.90
N SER A 32 12.31 1.03 -21.27
CA SER A 32 11.09 0.59 -21.95
C SER A 32 10.02 1.67 -21.95
N ASP A 33 9.05 1.53 -22.85
CA ASP A 33 7.81 2.31 -22.84
C ASP A 33 6.81 1.89 -21.73
N GLY A 34 7.25 0.98 -20.84
CA GLY A 34 6.47 0.53 -19.72
C GLY A 34 6.24 1.62 -18.69
N GLU A 35 5.11 1.50 -17.97
CA GLU A 35 4.74 2.40 -16.90
C GLU A 35 4.34 1.59 -15.66
N GLN A 36 4.58 2.15 -14.49
CA GLN A 36 3.92 1.74 -13.26
C GLN A 36 2.82 2.74 -12.91
N VAL A 37 1.74 2.26 -12.31
CA VAL A 37 0.69 3.10 -11.76
C VAL A 37 0.94 3.23 -10.26
N LEU A 38 1.06 4.46 -9.79
CA LEU A 38 1.10 4.83 -8.38
C LEU A 38 -0.34 5.21 -7.98
N LEU A 39 -0.97 4.40 -7.14
CA LEU A 39 -2.34 4.65 -6.72
C LEU A 39 -2.39 5.80 -5.71
N ARG A 40 -3.50 6.52 -5.70
CA ARG A 40 -3.87 7.47 -4.64
C ARG A 40 -3.63 6.88 -3.25
N ASN A 41 -3.21 7.73 -2.32
CA ASN A 41 -2.91 7.31 -0.97
C ASN A 41 -4.20 7.13 -0.19
N TYR A 42 -4.25 6.13 0.68
CA TYR A 42 -5.31 5.97 1.67
C TYR A 42 -4.72 6.29 3.05
N VAL A 43 -5.15 7.40 3.65
CA VAL A 43 -4.46 8.05 4.78
C VAL A 43 -5.44 8.31 5.91
N SER A 44 -4.98 8.12 7.15
CA SER A 44 -5.62 8.64 8.35
C SER A 44 -4.62 9.55 9.06
N ASP A 45 -5.03 10.75 9.46
CA ASP A 45 -4.19 11.64 10.28
C ASP A 45 -4.04 11.10 11.72
N THR A 46 -4.87 10.14 12.11
CA THR A 46 -4.75 9.41 13.37
C THR A 46 -3.96 8.12 13.15
N PRO A 47 -2.89 7.85 13.91
CA PRO A 47 -2.17 6.59 13.81
C PRO A 47 -3.01 5.44 14.36
N ILE A 48 -2.70 4.23 13.92
CA ILE A 48 -3.31 3.02 14.45
C ILE A 48 -2.79 2.79 15.87
N PRO A 49 -3.67 2.67 16.88
CA PRO A 49 -3.27 2.37 18.24
C PRO A 49 -2.54 1.03 18.32
N GLU A 50 -1.54 0.93 19.21
CA GLU A 50 -0.73 -0.28 19.38
C GLU A 50 -1.57 -1.54 19.63
N GLN A 51 -2.62 -1.44 20.45
CA GLN A 51 -3.53 -2.55 20.74
C GLN A 51 -4.30 -3.05 19.50
N SER A 52 -4.49 -2.19 18.50
CA SER A 52 -5.19 -2.51 17.25
C SER A 52 -4.23 -2.87 16.11
N TRP A 53 -2.92 -2.72 16.32
CA TRP A 53 -1.92 -2.91 15.27
C TRP A 53 -1.98 -4.32 14.66
N LYS A 54 -2.06 -5.36 15.49
CA LYS A 54 -2.13 -6.75 15.01
C LYS A 54 -3.32 -6.97 14.07
N GLN A 55 -4.50 -6.46 14.43
CA GLN A 55 -5.69 -6.58 13.59
C GLN A 55 -5.51 -5.84 12.26
N ALA A 56 -4.91 -4.65 12.30
CA ALA A 56 -4.64 -3.87 11.11
C ALA A 56 -3.62 -4.55 10.17
N PHE A 57 -2.56 -5.12 10.74
CA PHE A 57 -1.58 -5.93 10.03
C PHE A 57 -2.24 -7.14 9.35
N ASP A 58 -3.09 -7.89 10.07
CA ASP A 58 -3.76 -9.07 9.53
C ASP A 58 -4.68 -8.71 8.34
N LEU A 59 -5.35 -7.55 8.39
CA LEU A 59 -6.15 -7.02 7.28
C LEU A 59 -5.28 -6.56 6.10
N ALA A 60 -4.19 -5.83 6.36
CA ALA A 60 -3.25 -5.39 5.33
C ALA A 60 -2.61 -6.59 4.62
N GLN A 61 -2.25 -7.64 5.37
CA GLN A 61 -1.70 -8.88 4.82
C GLN A 61 -2.73 -9.61 3.95
N GLN A 62 -3.99 -9.69 4.37
CA GLN A 62 -5.06 -10.28 3.56
C GLN A 62 -5.27 -9.52 2.25
N ALA A 63 -5.30 -8.19 2.32
CA ALA A 63 -5.41 -7.33 1.13
C ALA A 63 -4.19 -7.47 0.21
N ALA A 64 -2.98 -7.52 0.75
CA ALA A 64 -1.77 -7.72 -0.04
C ALA A 64 -1.76 -9.08 -0.76
N ARG A 65 -2.20 -10.15 -0.07
CA ARG A 65 -2.35 -11.49 -0.66
C ARG A 65 -3.34 -11.51 -1.83
N SER A 66 -4.48 -10.81 -1.73
CA SER A 66 -5.44 -10.75 -2.85
C SER A 66 -4.91 -10.01 -4.07
N LEU A 67 -3.87 -9.19 -3.90
CA LEU A 67 -3.14 -8.49 -4.96
C LEU A 67 -1.92 -9.27 -5.48
N GLY A 68 -1.63 -10.46 -4.94
CA GLY A 68 -0.42 -11.22 -5.24
C GLY A 68 0.87 -10.63 -4.65
N ALA A 69 0.77 -9.69 -3.72
CA ALA A 69 1.90 -9.14 -2.97
C ALA A 69 2.11 -9.95 -1.69
N THR A 70 2.87 -11.04 -1.78
CA THR A 70 2.99 -12.04 -0.71
C THR A 70 4.31 -11.98 0.06
N THR A 71 5.34 -11.30 -0.47
CA THR A 71 6.63 -11.14 0.20
C THR A 71 6.59 -9.96 1.15
N LEU A 72 6.77 -10.21 2.45
CA LEU A 72 6.82 -9.17 3.48
C LEU A 72 8.25 -8.66 3.69
N THR A 73 8.41 -7.35 3.73
CA THR A 73 9.59 -6.65 4.23
C THR A 73 9.17 -5.75 5.38
N VAL A 74 9.87 -5.84 6.51
CA VAL A 74 9.62 -5.01 7.70
C VAL A 74 10.74 -3.99 7.79
N PHE A 75 10.41 -2.71 7.59
CA PHE A 75 11.36 -1.61 7.76
C PHE A 75 11.43 -1.15 9.21
N LYS A 76 10.29 -1.17 9.90
CA LYS A 76 10.17 -0.87 11.32
C LYS A 76 9.04 -1.69 11.96
N ASP A 77 9.34 -2.23 13.14
CA ASP A 77 8.37 -2.86 14.03
C ASP A 77 8.75 -2.49 15.47
N ALA A 78 8.09 -1.47 16.00
CA ALA A 78 8.29 -0.98 17.36
C ALA A 78 6.99 -0.36 17.87
N SER A 79 6.84 -0.27 19.19
CA SER A 79 5.63 0.30 19.79
C SER A 79 5.31 1.68 19.21
N ASN A 80 4.10 1.83 18.66
CA ASN A 80 3.60 3.03 17.97
C ASN A 80 4.45 3.50 16.76
N ASN A 81 5.27 2.63 16.18
CA ASN A 81 6.06 2.93 14.99
C ASN A 81 6.26 1.68 14.13
N HIS A 82 5.41 1.56 13.13
CA HIS A 82 5.36 0.41 12.24
C HIS A 82 5.45 0.84 10.78
N ASP A 83 6.28 0.15 10.01
CA ASP A 83 6.47 0.41 8.59
C ASP A 83 6.85 -0.88 7.87
N LEU A 84 5.97 -1.32 6.99
CA LEU A 84 6.11 -2.59 6.28
C LEU A 84 5.64 -2.49 4.84
N GLN A 85 6.18 -3.38 4.03
CA GLN A 85 5.86 -3.48 2.62
C GLN A 85 5.62 -4.93 2.24
N PHE A 86 4.52 -5.15 1.56
CA PHE A 86 4.25 -6.37 0.82
C PHE A 86 4.60 -6.16 -0.65
N SER A 87 5.33 -7.10 -1.22
CA SER A 87 5.77 -7.06 -2.62
C SER A 87 5.34 -8.34 -3.34
N GLY A 88 4.99 -8.22 -4.61
CA GLY A 88 4.67 -9.33 -5.50
C GLY A 88 5.74 -9.51 -6.57
N GLU A 89 5.87 -10.72 -7.10
CA GLU A 89 6.88 -11.08 -8.12
C GLU A 89 6.80 -10.20 -9.38
N THR A 90 5.60 -9.73 -9.72
CA THR A 90 5.39 -8.87 -10.89
C THR A 90 5.60 -7.38 -10.61
N GLY A 91 6.12 -7.02 -9.44
CA GLY A 91 6.40 -5.63 -9.04
C GLY A 91 5.25 -4.90 -8.36
N THR A 92 4.13 -5.58 -8.06
CA THR A 92 3.05 -5.02 -7.24
C THR A 92 3.56 -4.74 -5.83
N ILE A 93 3.27 -3.56 -5.30
CA ILE A 93 3.64 -3.15 -3.95
C ILE A 93 2.39 -2.68 -3.20
N LEU A 94 2.28 -3.11 -1.94
CA LEU A 94 1.41 -2.50 -0.93
C LEU A 94 2.27 -2.14 0.28
N ARG A 95 2.43 -0.85 0.57
CA ARG A 95 3.10 -0.39 1.78
C ARG A 95 2.07 0.07 2.79
N PHE A 96 2.28 -0.32 4.04
CA PHE A 96 1.41 -0.01 5.16
C PHE A 96 2.25 0.46 6.33
N GLY A 97 1.91 1.62 6.88
CA GLY A 97 2.67 2.21 7.98
C GLY A 97 1.79 2.99 8.95
N SER A 98 2.25 3.09 10.19
CA SER A 98 1.61 3.84 11.26
C SER A 98 2.65 4.37 12.25
N GLN A 99 2.69 5.69 12.41
CA GLN A 99 3.51 6.35 13.45
C GLN A 99 2.85 7.63 13.95
N ALA A 100 2.96 8.74 13.21
CA ALA A 100 2.24 9.99 13.47
C ALA A 100 0.88 10.05 12.76
N ALA A 101 0.74 9.24 11.70
CA ALA A 101 -0.44 9.05 10.87
C ALA A 101 -0.43 7.59 10.40
N ALA A 102 -1.56 7.10 9.87
CA ALA A 102 -1.62 5.80 9.20
C ALA A 102 -1.69 5.98 7.67
N LEU A 103 -0.96 5.16 6.95
CA LEU A 103 -0.79 5.25 5.51
C LEU A 103 -0.87 3.88 4.86
N ILE A 104 -1.67 3.77 3.80
CA ILE A 104 -1.58 2.72 2.80
C ILE A 104 -1.24 3.37 1.46
N THR A 105 -0.19 2.86 0.82
CA THR A 105 0.15 3.20 -0.58
C THR A 105 0.32 1.93 -1.38
N CYS A 106 -0.01 2.01 -2.66
CA CYS A 106 0.07 0.88 -3.55
C CYS A 106 0.63 1.31 -4.90
N SER A 107 1.38 0.42 -5.54
CA SER A 107 1.78 0.58 -6.93
C SER A 107 1.68 -0.73 -7.68
N THR A 108 1.44 -0.65 -8.99
CA THR A 108 1.59 -1.80 -9.88
C THR A 108 3.07 -2.01 -10.21
N GLY A 109 3.41 -3.20 -10.70
CA GLY A 109 4.65 -3.36 -11.43
C GLY A 109 4.63 -2.66 -12.79
N CYS A 110 5.79 -2.70 -13.46
CA CYS A 110 5.98 -2.20 -14.81
C CYS A 110 5.10 -2.96 -15.82
N ARG A 111 4.24 -2.24 -16.55
CA ARG A 111 3.39 -2.80 -17.62
C ARG A 111 3.38 -1.87 -18.82
N LEU A 112 3.42 -2.45 -20.03
CA LEU A 112 3.24 -1.68 -21.26
C LEU A 112 1.79 -1.16 -21.34
N PRO A 113 1.57 0.16 -21.45
CA PRO A 113 0.23 0.71 -21.59
C PRO A 113 -0.48 0.16 -22.84
N ALA A 114 -1.79 -0.05 -22.77
CA ALA A 114 -2.57 -0.61 -23.88
C ALA A 114 -2.46 0.21 -25.18
N ALA A 115 -2.30 1.53 -25.06
CA ALA A 115 -2.13 2.44 -26.20
C ALA A 115 -0.75 2.33 -26.88
N LYS A 116 0.21 1.62 -26.26
CA LYS A 116 1.59 1.43 -26.75
C LYS A 116 1.87 -0.04 -27.13
N LYS A 117 0.83 -0.87 -27.24
CA LYS A 117 0.95 -2.26 -27.71
C LYS A 117 1.15 -2.34 -29.21
#